data_AF-A0A1H9UPW6-F1
#
_entry.id   AF-A0A1H9UPW6-F1
#
_cell.length_a   1.000
_cell.length_b   1.000
_cell.length_c   1.000
_cell.angle_alpha   90.00
_cell.angle_beta   90.00
_cell.angle_gamma   90.00
#
_symmetry.space_group_name_H-M   'P 1'
#
loop_
_entity.id
_entity.type
_entity.pdbx_description
1 polymer ?
#
loop_
_entity_poly.entity_id
_entity_poly.type
_entity_poly.pdbx_seq_one_letter_code
_entity_poly.pdbx_strand_id
1 'polypeptide(L)'
;MGKSAAQKKRAHQMRNNGKDVTMFRNEVDFSTHLRKSKTKTEKLNQLHTKHKKHFTKGIVPNGNAFYYAYYSCICLVTLLYFIK
;
A
#
# COMPACT_ATOMS: atom_id res chain seq x y z
N MET A 1 -0.96 -13.24 -31.23
CA MET A 1 -0.48 -14.30 -30.32
C MET A 1 -0.70 -15.67 -30.96
N GLY A 2 0.34 -16.49 -31.07
CA GLY A 2 0.24 -17.83 -31.65
C GLY A 2 -0.07 -18.90 -30.61
N LYS A 3 -0.86 -19.91 -30.99
CA LYS A 3 -1.07 -21.11 -30.16
C LYS A 3 0.26 -21.85 -30.00
N SER A 4 0.54 -22.34 -28.80
CA SER A 4 1.74 -23.15 -28.55
C SER A 4 1.70 -24.46 -29.35
N ALA A 5 2.87 -25.01 -29.70
CA ALA A 5 2.95 -26.29 -30.41
C ALA A 5 2.24 -27.42 -29.65
N ALA A 6 2.36 -27.44 -28.32
CA ALA A 6 1.66 -28.40 -27.45
C ALA A 6 0.13 -28.26 -27.52
N GLN A 7 -0.39 -27.03 -27.58
CA GLN A 7 -1.82 -26.79 -27.73
C GLN A 7 -2.34 -27.27 -29.10
N LYS A 8 -1.56 -27.06 -30.18
CA LYS A 8 -1.90 -27.56 -31.52
C LYS A 8 -1.94 -29.10 -31.56
N LYS A 9 -0.98 -29.78 -30.94
CA LYS A 9 -0.95 -31.25 -30.83
C LYS A 9 -2.16 -31.80 -30.06
N ARG A 10 -2.50 -31.19 -28.91
CA ARG A 10 -3.72 -31.58 -28.16
C ARG A 10 -4.99 -31.41 -28.99
N ALA A 11 -5.15 -30.29 -29.69
CA ALA A 11 -6.32 -30.05 -30.55
C ALA A 11 -6.40 -31.02 -31.74
N HIS A 12 -5.27 -31.53 -32.23
CA HIS A 12 -5.25 -32.60 -33.23
C HIS A 12 -5.69 -33.95 -32.63
N GLN A 13 -5.16 -34.32 -31.46
CA GLN A 13 -5.55 -35.54 -30.76
C GLN A 13 -7.04 -35.54 -30.38
N MET A 14 -7.58 -34.38 -29.98
CA MET A 14 -9.02 -34.22 -29.72
C MET A 14 -9.88 -34.52 -30.95
N ARG A 15 -9.45 -34.08 -32.14
CA ARG A 15 -10.21 -34.30 -33.37
C ARG A 15 -10.20 -35.76 -33.82
N ASN A 16 -9.09 -36.47 -33.62
CA ASN A 16 -8.94 -37.84 -34.11
C ASN A 16 -9.45 -38.88 -33.10
N ASN A 17 -9.15 -38.69 -31.82
CA ASN A 17 -9.34 -39.70 -30.79
C ASN A 17 -10.41 -39.30 -29.74
N GLY A 18 -10.92 -38.06 -29.78
CA GLY A 18 -11.96 -37.56 -28.87
C GLY A 18 -11.57 -37.42 -27.39
N LYS A 19 -10.34 -37.78 -27.02
CA LYS A 19 -9.89 -37.81 -25.61
C LYS A 19 -9.43 -36.45 -25.12
N ASP A 20 -10.20 -35.86 -24.21
CA ASP A 20 -9.82 -34.62 -23.55
C ASP A 20 -8.88 -34.81 -22.37
N VAL A 21 -7.63 -34.36 -22.56
CA VAL A 21 -6.60 -34.37 -21.51
C VAL A 21 -6.73 -33.22 -20.51
N THR A 22 -7.54 -32.20 -20.80
CA THR A 22 -7.79 -31.11 -19.85
C THR A 22 -8.67 -31.56 -18.69
N MET A 23 -9.65 -32.41 -18.96
CA MET A 23 -10.54 -32.99 -17.94
C MET A 23 -9.82 -33.82 -16.87
N PHE A 24 -8.69 -34.44 -17.22
CA PHE A 24 -7.87 -35.21 -16.27
C PHE A 24 -6.89 -34.35 -15.48
N ARG A 25 -6.78 -33.05 -15.79
CA ARG A 25 -5.88 -32.15 -15.09
C ARG A 25 -6.59 -31.64 -13.86
N ASN A 26 -6.05 -31.93 -12.69
CA ASN A 26 -6.59 -31.43 -11.43
C ASN A 26 -6.59 -29.90 -11.46
N GLU A 27 -7.77 -29.31 -11.26
CA GLU A 27 -7.96 -27.88 -11.08
C GLU A 27 -8.04 -27.57 -9.58
N VAL A 28 -7.45 -26.44 -9.20
CA VAL A 28 -7.49 -25.94 -7.83
C VAL A 28 -8.11 -24.55 -7.90
N ASP A 29 -9.23 -24.34 -7.20
CA ASP A 29 -10.00 -23.10 -7.23
C ASP A 29 -9.32 -21.94 -6.48
N PHE A 30 -8.33 -22.24 -5.64
CA PHE A 30 -7.55 -21.24 -4.92
C PHE A 30 -6.17 -21.05 -5.52
N SER A 31 -5.64 -19.83 -5.37
CA SER A 31 -4.30 -19.53 -5.82
C SER A 31 -3.25 -20.18 -4.91
N THR A 32 -2.35 -20.96 -5.51
CA THR A 32 -1.27 -21.68 -4.82
C THR A 32 0.01 -20.87 -4.66
N HIS A 33 0.00 -19.58 -5.04
CA HIS A 33 1.19 -18.74 -4.88
C HIS A 33 1.54 -18.52 -3.40
N LEU A 34 2.82 -18.37 -3.12
CA LEU A 34 3.31 -18.01 -1.80
C LEU A 34 2.85 -16.59 -1.45
N ARG A 35 1.98 -16.48 -0.44
CA ARG A 35 1.55 -15.19 0.12
C ARG A 35 2.59 -14.73 1.12
N LYS A 36 3.21 -13.58 0.85
CA LYS A 36 4.17 -12.95 1.76
C LYS A 36 3.53 -11.72 2.40
N SER A 37 3.73 -11.55 3.70
CA SER A 37 3.32 -10.33 4.40
C SER A 37 4.20 -9.16 3.98
N LYS A 38 3.68 -7.94 4.15
CA LYS A 38 4.41 -6.72 3.83
C LYS A 38 5.73 -6.59 4.60
N THR A 39 6.74 -6.06 3.92
CA THR A 39 8.05 -5.75 4.53
C THR A 39 7.97 -4.51 5.45
N LYS A 40 9.02 -4.25 6.24
CA LYS A 40 9.08 -3.08 7.12
C LYS A 40 8.92 -1.76 6.34
N THR A 41 9.60 -1.65 5.19
CA THR A 41 9.56 -0.48 4.32
C THR A 41 8.16 -0.27 3.74
N GLU A 42 7.50 -1.32 3.27
CA GLU A 42 6.13 -1.26 2.77
C GLU A 42 5.12 -0.85 3.86
N LYS A 43 5.30 -1.34 5.09
CA LYS A 43 4.46 -0.92 6.23
C LYS A 43 4.65 0.55 6.56
N LEU A 44 5.89 1.07 6.57
CA LEU A 44 6.16 2.48 6.80
C LEU A 44 5.49 3.35 5.72
N ASN A 45 5.66 2.99 4.44
CA ASN A 45 5.00 3.70 3.35
C ASN A 45 3.47 3.65 3.46
N GLN A 46 2.92 2.53 3.91
CA GLN A 46 1.49 2.38 4.15
C GLN A 46 0.99 3.30 5.28
N LEU A 47 1.77 3.54 6.34
CA LEU A 47 1.36 4.45 7.44
C LEU A 47 1.15 5.89 6.95
N HIS A 48 1.91 6.32 5.95
CA HIS A 48 1.79 7.66 5.38
C HIS A 48 0.72 7.77 4.30
N THR A 49 0.46 6.69 3.54
CA THR A 49 -0.39 6.73 2.34
C THR A 49 -1.80 6.14 2.54
N LYS A 50 -2.00 5.25 3.51
CA LYS A 50 -3.27 4.51 3.67
C LYS A 50 -4.46 5.43 3.98
N HIS A 51 -4.23 6.46 4.79
CA HIS A 51 -5.27 7.39 5.21
C HIS A 51 -4.82 8.81 4.89
N LYS A 52 -5.70 9.59 4.24
CA LYS A 52 -5.46 11.02 4.00
C LYS A 52 -5.48 11.72 5.36
N LYS A 53 -4.31 12.11 5.85
CA LYS A 53 -4.22 12.92 7.07
C LYS A 53 -4.80 14.29 6.77
N HIS A 54 -5.93 14.60 7.37
CA HIS A 54 -6.45 15.95 7.41
C HIS A 54 -5.60 16.72 8.42
N PHE A 55 -4.60 17.45 7.92
CA PHE A 55 -4.03 18.53 8.70
C PHE A 55 -5.14 19.56 8.88
N THR A 56 -5.64 19.70 10.11
CA THR A 56 -6.49 20.83 10.48
C THR A 56 -5.75 22.09 10.04
N LYS A 57 -6.36 22.88 9.15
CA LYS A 57 -5.77 24.10 8.59
C LYS A 57 -5.20 24.93 9.74
N GLY A 58 -3.87 25.02 9.85
CA GLY A 58 -3.21 25.77 10.92
C GLY A 58 -1.95 25.14 11.52
N ILE A 59 -1.70 23.84 11.34
CA ILE A 59 -0.46 23.21 11.85
C ILE A 59 0.52 23.00 10.69
N VAL A 60 1.49 23.90 10.62
CA VAL A 60 2.60 23.87 9.64
C VAL A 60 3.35 22.54 9.77
N PRO A 61 3.63 21.81 8.68
CA PRO A 61 4.23 20.47 8.76
C PRO A 61 5.68 20.45 9.25
N ASN A 62 6.34 21.61 9.37
CA ASN A 62 7.75 21.75 9.77
C ASN A 62 7.98 22.80 10.89
N GLY A 63 6.95 23.12 11.69
CA GLY A 63 7.10 24.05 12.81
C GLY A 63 6.95 23.30 14.13
N ASN A 64 8.04 23.14 14.88
CA ASN A 64 7.96 22.67 16.27
C ASN A 64 7.04 23.61 17.07
N ALA A 65 5.82 23.17 17.36
CA ALA A 65 4.78 23.92 18.08
C ALA A 65 5.24 24.38 19.48
N PHE A 66 6.31 23.79 20.02
CA PHE A 66 6.92 24.17 21.30
C PHE A 66 7.57 25.56 21.28
N TYR A 67 8.03 26.06 20.12
CA TYR A 67 8.73 27.35 20.06
C TYR A 67 7.77 28.54 20.29
N TYR A 68 6.54 28.49 19.77
CA TYR A 68 5.56 29.58 19.95
C TYR A 68 5.05 29.71 21.40
N ALA A 69 4.93 28.60 22.12
CA ALA A 69 4.55 28.62 23.54
C ALA A 69 5.61 29.30 24.42
N TYR A 70 6.89 29.11 24.09
CA TYR A 70 7.99 29.71 24.84
C TYR A 70 8.05 31.23 24.66
N TYR A 71 7.95 31.73 23.41
CA TYR A 71 8.00 33.17 23.13
C TYR A 71 6.74 33.93 23.55
N SER A 72 5.55 33.32 23.45
CA SER A 72 4.31 33.95 23.94
C SER A 72 4.30 34.12 25.46
N CYS A 73 4.85 33.15 26.20
CA CYS A 73 4.97 33.25 27.65
C CYS A 73 5.98 34.32 28.08
N ILE A 74 7.12 34.44 27.37
CA ILE A 74 8.14 35.47 27.67
C ILE A 74 7.61 36.89 27.42
N CYS A 75 6.89 37.14 26.32
CA CYS A 75 6.34 38.47 26.03
C CYS A 75 5.31 38.93 27.07
N LEU A 76 4.49 38.01 27.62
CA LEU A 76 3.51 38.37 28.66
C LEU A 76 4.19 38.70 30.00
N VAL A 77 5.25 37.97 30.35
CA VAL A 77 5.99 38.20 31.59
C VAL A 77 6.76 39.52 31.54
N THR A 78 7.35 39.88 30.39
CA THR A 78 8.04 41.18 30.23
C THR A 78 7.07 42.36 30.18
N LEU A 79 5.88 42.21 29.56
CA LEU A 79 4.87 43.26 29.56
C LEU A 79 4.31 43.53 30.97
N LEU A 80 4.09 42.49 31.76
CA LEU A 80 3.63 42.61 33.15
C LEU A 80 4.67 43.28 34.07
N TYR A 81 5.97 43.07 33.81
CA TYR A 81 7.05 43.73 34.54
C TYR A 81 7.21 45.22 34.21
N PHE A 82 6.68 45.69 33.08
CA PHE A 82 6.82 47.08 32.63
C PHE A 82 5.62 47.98 33.01
N ILE A 83 4.54 47.38 33.52
CA ILE A 83 3.29 48.08 33.93
C ILE A 83 3.23 48.28 35.47
N LYS A 84 4.23 47.81 36.22
CA LYS A 84 4.33 47.96 37.67
C LYS A 84 5.47 48.90 38.05
#